data_AF-A0A9J7HU23-F1
#
_entry.id   AF-A0A9J7HU23-F1
#
_cell.length_a   1.000
_cell.length_b   1.000
_cell.length_c   1.000
_cell.angle_alpha   90.00
_cell.angle_beta   90.00
_cell.angle_gamma   90.00
#
_symmetry.space_group_name_H-M   'P 1'
#
loop_
_entity.id
_entity.type
_entity.pdbx_description
1 polymer ?
#
loop_
_entity_poly.entity_id
_entity_poly.type
_entity_poly.pdbx_seq_one_letter_code
_entity_poly.pdbx_strand_id
1 'polypeptide(L)'
;MRTLPAWVGVVAWCLFYNGVSSQTRPKKWRDDERCGQGYLAEDGNPAECDPDGIHPCCSPHNWCGITAAHCDCPACVDYRTVCESLTADTGTFTSPNYPNNYPNDLTCRYEISVTPPKVIKLTFAEFDLEDRFDWVDVYDGNTTDSTFQISEKPTILL
;
A
#
# COMPACT_ATOMS: atom_id res chain seq x y z
N MET A 1 -12.43 26.23 -17.75
CA MET A 1 -11.87 24.90 -18.09
C MET A 1 -10.59 24.71 -17.29
N ARG A 2 -10.54 23.71 -16.42
CA ARG A 2 -9.32 23.22 -15.76
C ARG A 2 -9.33 21.71 -15.88
N THR A 3 -8.46 21.17 -16.72
CA THR A 3 -8.16 19.74 -16.75
C THR A 3 -7.17 19.46 -15.64
N LEU A 4 -7.54 18.61 -14.68
CA LEU A 4 -6.62 17.99 -13.74
C LEU A 4 -6.32 16.56 -14.24
N PRO A 5 -5.07 16.09 -14.17
CA PRO A 5 -4.75 14.72 -14.54
C PRO A 5 -5.28 13.76 -13.47
N ALA A 6 -6.31 12.99 -13.81
CA ALA A 6 -6.75 11.87 -12.98
C ALA A 6 -5.73 10.75 -13.13
N TRP A 7 -4.87 10.61 -12.12
CA TRP A 7 -4.16 9.37 -11.86
C TRP A 7 -5.14 8.45 -11.14
N VAL A 8 -5.33 7.24 -11.65
CA VAL A 8 -6.21 6.19 -11.12
C VAL A 8 -5.30 5.05 -10.70
N GLY A 9 -5.22 4.79 -9.40
CA GLY A 9 -4.29 3.84 -8.79
C GLY A 9 -5.00 3.03 -7.71
N VAL A 10 -4.91 1.72 -7.82
CA VAL A 10 -5.59 0.74 -6.96
C VAL A 10 -4.59 0.05 -6.05
N VAL A 11 -4.70 0.27 -4.73
CA VAL A 11 -3.93 -0.51 -3.73
C VAL A 11 -4.68 -1.80 -3.36
N ALA A 12 -4.05 -2.64 -2.54
CA ALA A 12 -4.58 -3.82 -1.88
C ALA A 12 -3.70 -4.13 -0.64
N TRP A 13 -4.25 -4.67 0.45
CA TRP A 13 -3.50 -5.09 1.66
C TRP A 13 -3.62 -6.61 1.89
N CYS A 14 -2.83 -7.14 2.81
CA CYS A 14 -2.91 -8.40 3.57
C CYS A 14 -1.51 -8.73 4.11
N LEU A 15 -1.36 -9.72 5.00
CA LEU A 15 -0.24 -9.78 5.95
C LEU A 15 0.73 -10.99 5.74
N PHE A 16 2.08 -10.87 5.50
CA PHE A 16 3.18 -11.86 5.23
C PHE A 16 4.63 -11.60 5.85
N TYR A 17 5.17 -12.45 6.76
CA TYR A 17 6.57 -12.48 7.27
C TYR A 17 7.16 -13.89 7.33
N ASN A 18 8.26 -14.10 6.59
CA ASN A 18 9.40 -14.98 6.92
C ASN A 18 10.48 -14.71 5.86
N GLY A 19 11.57 -14.05 6.27
CA GLY A 19 12.30 -13.16 5.36
C GLY A 19 13.33 -13.80 4.42
N VAL A 20 13.35 -13.31 3.18
CA VAL A 20 14.60 -13.00 2.46
C VAL A 20 14.40 -11.69 1.68
N SER A 21 14.86 -10.57 2.24
CA SER A 21 15.16 -9.35 1.47
C SER A 21 16.62 -8.98 1.71
N SER A 22 17.52 -9.47 0.84
CA SER A 22 18.92 -9.02 0.82
C SER A 22 19.06 -7.69 0.07
N GLN A 23 18.22 -6.71 0.41
CA GLN A 23 18.34 -5.32 0.02
C GLN A 23 18.80 -4.56 1.25
N THR A 24 20.08 -4.20 1.32
CA THR A 24 20.61 -3.34 2.39
C THR A 24 20.15 -1.90 2.18
N ARG A 25 18.84 -1.66 2.30
CA ARG A 25 18.28 -0.32 2.47
C ARG A 25 18.91 0.25 3.75
N PRO A 26 19.55 1.43 3.71
CA PRO A 26 19.97 2.11 4.94
C PRO A 26 18.76 2.29 5.86
N LYS A 27 18.93 2.08 7.17
CA LYS A 27 17.88 2.32 8.14
C LYS A 27 17.54 3.81 8.17
N LYS A 28 16.41 4.17 7.58
CA LYS A 28 15.88 5.54 7.54
C LYS A 28 14.74 5.78 8.53
N TRP A 29 14.31 4.73 9.23
CA TRP A 29 13.26 4.79 10.23
C TRP A 29 13.83 4.77 11.64
N ARG A 30 13.02 5.22 12.60
CA ARG A 30 13.41 5.35 14.01
C ARG A 30 12.71 4.33 14.88
N ASP A 31 13.38 3.87 15.93
CA ASP A 31 12.83 2.92 16.90
C ASP A 31 11.76 3.52 17.83
N ASP A 32 11.56 4.85 17.78
CA ASP A 32 10.51 5.58 18.51
C ASP A 32 9.30 5.93 17.64
N GLU A 33 9.18 5.33 16.44
CA GLU A 33 8.05 5.46 15.51
C GLU A 33 7.75 6.90 15.07
N ARG A 34 8.74 7.80 15.19
CA ARG A 34 8.64 9.18 14.70
C ARG A 34 9.16 9.28 13.26
N CYS A 35 8.47 10.09 12.47
CA CYS A 35 8.71 10.26 11.03
C CYS A 35 8.59 11.73 10.60
N GLY A 36 8.99 12.05 9.38
CA GLY A 36 8.81 13.37 8.78
C GLY A 36 9.87 14.41 9.16
N GLN A 37 9.71 15.64 8.64
CA GLN A 37 10.71 16.72 8.70
C GLN A 37 11.13 17.13 10.13
N GLY A 38 10.29 16.87 11.13
CA GLY A 38 10.61 17.20 12.53
C GLY A 38 11.52 16.18 13.25
N TYR A 39 11.75 15.02 12.66
CA TYR A 39 12.42 13.88 13.31
C TYR A 39 13.44 13.28 12.34
N LEU A 40 14.73 13.44 12.64
CA LEU A 40 15.78 12.94 11.76
C LEU A 40 16.12 11.48 12.06
N ALA A 41 16.43 10.72 11.02
CA ALA A 41 17.06 9.41 11.13
C ALA A 41 18.57 9.53 11.38
N GLU A 42 19.27 8.40 11.53
CA GLU A 42 20.72 8.37 11.81
C GLU A 42 21.57 8.98 10.68
N ASP A 43 21.06 9.02 9.45
CA ASP A 43 21.69 9.63 8.29
C ASP A 43 21.50 11.17 8.22
N GLY A 44 20.75 11.75 9.16
CA GLY A 44 20.44 13.18 9.22
C GLY A 44 19.32 13.64 8.28
N ASN A 45 18.68 12.73 7.55
CA ASN A 45 17.50 13.04 6.73
C ASN A 45 16.21 12.92 7.57
N PRO A 46 15.09 13.52 7.13
CA PRO A 46 13.76 13.26 7.69
C PRO A 46 13.48 11.76 7.77
N ALA A 47 13.04 11.29 8.94
CA ALA A 47 12.81 9.88 9.17
C ALA A 47 11.62 9.37 8.35
N GLU A 48 11.83 8.22 7.70
CA GLU A 48 10.78 7.44 7.05
C GLU A 48 10.14 6.50 8.09
N CYS A 49 9.01 5.89 7.76
CA CYS A 49 8.51 4.75 8.54
C CYS A 49 9.10 3.44 8.00
N ASP A 50 9.08 2.36 8.78
CA ASP A 50 9.62 1.08 8.34
C ASP A 50 8.77 0.53 7.17
N PRO A 51 9.32 0.47 5.93
CA PRO A 51 8.54 0.10 4.75
C PRO A 51 8.10 -1.36 4.75
N ASP A 52 8.74 -2.19 5.58
CA ASP A 52 8.55 -3.63 5.69
C ASP A 52 8.05 -4.02 7.10
N GLY A 53 7.67 -3.05 7.93
CA GLY A 53 7.14 -3.24 9.29
C GLY A 53 5.64 -2.97 9.43
N ILE A 54 5.07 -3.29 10.60
CA ILE A 54 3.62 -3.16 10.89
C ILE A 54 3.10 -1.71 10.92
N HIS A 55 3.97 -0.70 10.88
CA HIS A 55 3.64 0.71 10.97
C HIS A 55 4.30 1.50 9.82
N PRO A 56 3.89 1.29 8.56
CA PRO A 56 4.59 1.76 7.36
C PRO A 56 4.27 3.19 6.94
N CYS A 57 3.23 3.81 7.50
CA CYS A 57 2.74 5.09 7.01
C CYS A 57 2.92 6.19 8.04
N CYS A 58 3.46 7.33 7.60
CA CYS A 58 3.63 8.51 8.42
C CYS A 58 2.37 9.37 8.39
N SER A 59 1.72 9.51 9.54
CA SER A 59 0.61 10.45 9.73
C SER A 59 1.07 11.91 9.67
N PRO A 60 0.16 12.88 9.45
CA PRO A 60 0.46 14.32 9.51
C PRO A 60 0.95 14.78 10.88
N HIS A 61 0.81 13.95 11.91
CA HIS A 61 1.25 14.19 13.27
C HIS A 61 2.67 13.67 13.56
N ASN A 62 3.40 13.25 12.53
CA ASN A 62 4.78 12.75 12.62
C ASN A 62 4.89 11.47 13.48
N TRP A 63 3.94 10.54 13.27
CA TRP A 63 3.90 9.21 13.88
C TRP A 63 3.65 8.15 12.82
N CYS A 64 4.36 7.04 12.92
CA CYS A 64 4.17 5.86 12.10
C CYS A 64 2.96 5.03 12.57
N GLY A 65 2.26 4.41 11.62
CA GLY A 65 1.13 3.52 11.89
C GLY A 65 0.58 2.88 10.61
N ILE A 66 -0.50 2.12 10.75
CA ILE A 66 -1.15 1.37 9.65
C ILE A 66 -2.64 1.69 9.47
N THR A 67 -3.25 2.43 10.39
CA THR A 67 -4.68 2.78 10.28
C THR A 67 -4.93 3.84 9.20
N ALA A 68 -6.19 4.04 8.82
CA ALA A 68 -6.58 5.11 7.88
C ALA A 68 -6.05 6.51 8.28
N ALA A 69 -5.90 6.81 9.57
CA ALA A 69 -5.32 8.08 10.02
C ALA A 69 -3.80 8.23 9.77
N HIS A 70 -3.13 7.15 9.37
CA HIS A 70 -1.69 7.08 9.09
C HIS A 70 -1.40 6.87 7.61
N CYS A 71 -2.18 6.03 6.93
CA CYS A 71 -2.00 5.72 5.51
C CYS A 71 -2.97 6.47 4.60
N ASP A 72 -4.22 6.67 5.05
CA ASP A 72 -5.32 7.11 4.19
C ASP A 72 -5.70 8.56 4.48
N CYS A 73 -4.78 9.48 4.24
CA CYS A 73 -5.08 10.90 4.34
C CYS A 73 -4.28 11.80 3.37
N PRO A 74 -4.78 13.00 3.02
CA PRO A 74 -4.14 13.88 2.02
C PRO A 74 -2.73 14.40 2.37
N ALA A 75 -2.30 14.25 3.63
CA ALA A 75 -0.98 14.66 4.12
C ALA A 75 -0.21 13.48 4.77
N CYS A 76 -0.68 12.26 4.55
CA CYS A 76 -0.01 11.03 4.97
C CYS A 76 1.09 10.68 3.97
N VAL A 77 2.16 10.02 4.43
CA VAL A 77 3.21 9.48 3.55
C VAL A 77 3.30 7.97 3.73
N ASP A 78 2.97 7.25 2.68
CA ASP A 78 2.96 5.79 2.64
C ASP A 78 4.32 5.24 2.19
N TYR A 79 5.05 4.58 3.10
CA TYR A 79 6.33 3.96 2.80
C TYR A 79 6.23 2.47 2.44
N ARG A 80 5.03 1.87 2.42
CA ARG A 80 4.84 0.44 2.04
C ARG A 80 5.67 0.07 0.82
N THR A 81 6.37 -1.06 0.88
CA THR A 81 7.10 -1.56 -0.29
C THR A 81 6.13 -1.82 -1.46
N VAL A 82 6.51 -1.50 -2.69
CA VAL A 82 5.73 -1.90 -3.88
C VAL A 82 5.98 -3.39 -4.13
N CYS A 83 4.92 -4.20 -4.09
CA CYS A 83 4.98 -5.62 -4.49
C CYS A 83 5.17 -5.74 -6.00
N GLU A 84 4.33 -5.05 -6.79
CA GLU A 84 4.38 -5.05 -8.25
C GLU A 84 3.78 -3.76 -8.82
N SER A 85 4.36 -3.24 -9.90
CA SER A 85 3.79 -2.13 -10.70
C SER A 85 3.31 -2.65 -12.06
N LEU A 86 2.00 -2.69 -12.26
CA LEU A 86 1.34 -3.16 -13.48
C LEU A 86 1.02 -1.99 -14.41
N THR A 87 1.57 -2.02 -15.62
CA THR A 87 1.42 -0.97 -16.66
C THR A 87 0.82 -1.48 -17.97
N ALA A 88 0.52 -2.78 -18.04
CA ALA A 88 -0.07 -3.42 -19.21
C ALA A 88 -1.59 -3.20 -19.28
N ASP A 89 -2.13 -3.14 -20.50
CA ASP A 89 -3.58 -2.97 -20.75
C ASP A 89 -4.46 -4.08 -20.14
N THR A 90 -3.87 -5.26 -19.91
CA THR A 90 -4.49 -6.41 -19.24
C THR A 90 -3.40 -7.18 -18.50
N GLY A 91 -3.72 -7.72 -17.32
CA GLY A 91 -2.82 -8.57 -16.55
C GLY A 91 -3.54 -9.30 -15.43
N THR A 92 -2.81 -10.16 -14.73
CA THR A 92 -3.25 -10.87 -13.53
C THR A 92 -2.11 -10.86 -12.52
N PHE A 93 -2.40 -10.48 -11.29
CA PHE A 93 -1.50 -10.59 -10.14
C PHE A 93 -2.16 -11.47 -9.08
N THR A 94 -1.37 -12.01 -8.16
CA THR A 94 -1.85 -12.84 -7.04
C THR A 94 -1.22 -12.36 -5.75
N SER A 95 -1.76 -12.78 -4.60
CA SER A 95 -0.99 -12.77 -3.36
C SER A 95 0.30 -13.59 -3.55
N PRO A 96 1.44 -13.14 -2.99
CA PRO A 96 2.64 -13.96 -2.92
C PRO A 96 2.40 -15.29 -2.22
N ASN A 97 3.14 -16.31 -2.68
CA ASN A 97 3.00 -17.73 -2.37
C ASN A 97 1.74 -18.45 -2.92
N TYR A 98 0.78 -17.74 -3.52
CA TYR A 98 -0.36 -18.35 -4.22
C TYR A 98 0.10 -19.47 -5.18
N PRO A 99 -0.53 -20.67 -5.19
CA PRO A 99 -1.82 -21.02 -4.57
C PRO A 99 -1.74 -21.48 -3.10
N ASN A 100 -0.60 -21.35 -2.44
CA ASN A 100 -0.52 -21.59 -0.99
C ASN A 100 -1.00 -20.37 -0.22
N ASN A 101 -1.19 -20.54 1.09
CA ASN A 101 -1.45 -19.43 1.99
C ASN A 101 -0.42 -18.31 1.80
N TYR A 102 -0.95 -17.11 1.77
CA TYR A 102 -0.17 -15.93 2.05
C TYR A 102 0.40 -16.03 3.50
N PRO A 103 1.63 -15.56 3.81
CA PRO A 103 2.22 -15.67 5.18
C PRO A 103 1.50 -14.82 6.28
N ASN A 104 2.17 -14.29 7.33
CA ASN A 104 1.58 -13.30 8.30
C ASN A 104 2.48 -12.06 8.56
N ASP A 105 1.97 -10.82 8.52
CA ASP A 105 2.59 -9.45 8.61
C ASP A 105 3.26 -8.81 7.35
N LEU A 106 2.47 -8.31 6.38
CA LEU A 106 2.87 -7.80 5.03
C LEU A 106 2.21 -6.47 4.83
N THR A 107 3.00 -5.64 4.21
CA THR A 107 2.75 -4.23 4.21
C THR A 107 3.24 -3.70 2.87
N CYS A 108 2.66 -4.23 1.78
CA CYS A 108 2.98 -3.84 0.42
C CYS A 108 1.77 -3.25 -0.32
N ARG A 109 2.05 -2.55 -1.42
CA ARG A 109 1.04 -2.10 -2.38
C ARG A 109 1.30 -2.67 -3.78
N TYR A 110 0.21 -2.88 -4.52
CA TYR A 110 0.24 -3.04 -5.97
C TYR A 110 -0.04 -1.67 -6.58
N GLU A 111 0.63 -1.35 -7.68
CA GLU A 111 0.40 -0.10 -8.43
C GLU A 111 -0.10 -0.43 -9.83
N ILE A 112 -1.38 -0.27 -10.09
CA ILE A 112 -1.97 -0.50 -11.41
C ILE A 112 -2.16 0.85 -12.12
N SER A 113 -1.63 0.99 -13.33
CA SER A 113 -1.76 2.22 -14.13
C SER A 113 -1.99 1.92 -15.60
N VAL A 114 -2.83 2.72 -16.26
CA VAL A 114 -3.16 2.59 -17.68
C VAL A 114 -3.11 3.95 -18.37
N THR A 115 -2.77 3.98 -19.65
CA THR A 115 -2.76 5.23 -20.43
C THR A 115 -4.20 5.74 -20.64
N PRO A 116 -4.52 7.00 -20.30
CA PRO A 116 -5.83 7.60 -20.57
C PRO A 116 -6.21 7.52 -22.07
N PRO A 117 -7.50 7.38 -22.42
CA PRO A 117 -8.68 7.46 -21.56
C PRO A 117 -9.19 6.09 -21.06
N LYS A 118 -8.29 5.10 -20.84
CA LYS A 118 -8.67 3.78 -20.33
C LYS A 118 -9.06 3.85 -18.84
N VAL A 119 -9.92 2.93 -18.42
CA VAL A 119 -10.35 2.72 -17.03
C VAL A 119 -9.96 1.31 -16.57
N ILE A 120 -9.74 1.10 -15.27
CA ILE A 120 -9.22 -0.15 -14.72
C ILE A 120 -10.37 -1.00 -14.17
N LYS A 121 -10.68 -2.10 -14.87
CA LYS A 121 -11.59 -3.11 -14.34
C LYS A 121 -10.85 -4.16 -13.53
N LEU A 122 -10.92 -4.08 -12.20
CA LEU A 122 -10.40 -5.13 -11.30
C LEU A 122 -11.42 -6.25 -11.10
N THR A 123 -10.98 -7.51 -11.18
CA THR A 123 -11.83 -8.68 -10.89
C THR A 123 -11.08 -9.73 -10.09
N PHE A 124 -11.63 -10.12 -8.94
CA PHE A 124 -11.07 -11.18 -8.11
C PHE A 124 -11.49 -12.56 -8.65
N ALA A 125 -10.53 -13.33 -9.17
CA ALA A 125 -10.76 -14.72 -9.57
C ALA A 125 -11.01 -15.59 -8.33
N GLU A 126 -10.11 -15.50 -7.36
CA GLU A 126 -10.14 -16.15 -6.05
C GLU A 126 -9.87 -15.09 -4.97
N PHE A 127 -10.44 -15.26 -3.78
CA PHE A 127 -10.35 -14.32 -2.65
C PHE A 127 -10.68 -15.09 -1.37
N ASP A 128 -9.69 -15.24 -0.49
CA ASP A 128 -9.77 -15.98 0.77
C ASP A 128 -8.80 -15.31 1.75
N LEU A 129 -9.32 -14.76 2.86
CA LEU A 129 -8.63 -13.93 3.84
C LEU A 129 -9.01 -14.36 5.27
N GLU A 130 -8.16 -14.06 6.26
CA GLU A 130 -8.47 -14.32 7.67
C GLU A 130 -9.60 -13.39 8.18
N ASP A 131 -10.75 -14.00 8.50
CA ASP A 131 -11.94 -13.33 9.02
C ASP A 131 -11.64 -12.42 10.22
N ARG A 132 -11.98 -11.13 10.07
CA ARG A 132 -11.79 -10.03 11.03
C ARG A 132 -10.33 -9.60 11.31
N PHE A 133 -9.35 -10.19 10.64
CA PHE A 133 -7.92 -9.83 10.83
C PHE A 133 -7.28 -9.27 9.56
N ASP A 134 -7.62 -9.81 8.39
CA ASP A 134 -7.11 -9.36 7.09
C ASP A 134 -8.19 -8.66 6.24
N TRP A 135 -7.76 -7.74 5.40
CA TRP A 135 -8.61 -7.02 4.44
C TRP A 135 -7.81 -6.56 3.22
N VAL A 136 -8.52 -6.16 2.16
CA VAL A 136 -7.97 -5.50 0.97
C VAL A 136 -8.70 -4.18 0.78
N ASP A 137 -8.02 -3.06 0.62
CA ASP A 137 -8.67 -1.79 0.27
C ASP A 137 -8.20 -1.38 -1.12
N VAL A 138 -9.16 -1.16 -1.99
CA VAL A 138 -9.01 -0.66 -3.35
C VAL A 138 -9.18 0.85 -3.33
N TYR A 139 -8.39 1.56 -4.13
CA TYR A 139 -8.45 3.02 -4.22
C TYR A 139 -8.62 3.44 -5.68
N ASP A 140 -9.05 4.68 -5.88
CA ASP A 140 -9.06 5.33 -7.18
C ASP A 140 -8.17 6.58 -7.10
N GLY A 141 -6.85 6.34 -7.16
CA GLY A 141 -5.87 7.36 -7.49
C GLY A 141 -4.58 7.33 -6.69
N ASN A 142 -3.81 8.42 -6.78
CA ASN A 142 -2.67 8.69 -5.90
C ASN A 142 -3.10 9.27 -4.54
N THR A 143 -4.40 9.47 -4.30
CA THR A 143 -4.95 9.85 -3.00
C THR A 143 -5.95 8.80 -2.54
N THR A 144 -6.11 8.70 -1.22
CA THR A 144 -6.98 7.72 -0.58
C THR A 144 -8.41 8.23 -0.39
N ASP A 145 -8.84 9.20 -1.20
CA ASP A 145 -10.19 9.82 -1.08
C ASP A 145 -11.31 8.90 -1.61
N SER A 146 -10.95 7.78 -2.26
CA SER A 146 -11.85 6.81 -2.88
C SER A 146 -11.61 5.38 -2.36
N THR A 147 -11.45 5.19 -1.04
CA THR A 147 -11.27 3.87 -0.42
C THR A 147 -12.51 2.98 -0.58
N PHE A 148 -12.33 1.77 -1.11
CA PHE A 148 -13.29 0.69 -1.08
C PHE A 148 -12.68 -0.52 -0.34
N GLN A 149 -13.06 -0.69 0.92
CA GLN A 149 -12.60 -1.79 1.78
C GLN A 149 -13.33 -3.10 1.44
N ILE A 150 -12.57 -4.19 1.42
CA ILE A 150 -12.97 -5.52 0.98
C ILE A 150 -12.54 -6.54 2.03
N SER A 151 -13.52 -7.08 2.75
CA SER A 151 -13.38 -8.28 3.60
C SER A 151 -14.05 -9.52 2.98
N GLU A 152 -14.82 -9.36 1.91
CA GLU A 152 -15.54 -10.43 1.20
C GLU A 152 -15.45 -10.20 -0.31
N LYS A 153 -15.42 -11.29 -1.10
CA LYS A 153 -15.22 -11.25 -2.56
C LYS A 153 -16.20 -10.29 -3.28
N PRO A 154 -15.75 -9.14 -3.80
CA PRO A 154 -16.63 -8.16 -4.43
C PRO A 154 -16.58 -8.24 -5.95
N THR A 155 -17.54 -7.61 -6.61
CA THR A 155 -17.43 -7.22 -8.02
C THR A 155 -17.25 -5.71 -8.08
N ILE A 156 -16.05 -5.26 -8.38
CA ILE A 156 -15.72 -3.82 -8.44
C ILE A 156 -15.63 -3.38 -9.90
N LEU A 157 -16.15 -2.19 -10.16
CA LEU A 157 -15.98 -1.45 -11.42
C LEU A 157 -15.47 -0.07 -11.02
N LEU A 158 -14.32 0.32 -11.58
CA LEU A 158 -13.70 1.64 -11.45
C LEU A 158 -13.71 2.30 -12.84
#